data_AF-A0A1A3PT80-F1
#
_entry.id   AF-A0A1A3PT80-F1
#
_cell.length_a   1.000
_cell.length_b   1.000
_cell.length_c   1.000
_cell.angle_alpha   90.00
_cell.angle_beta   90.00
_cell.angle_gamma   90.00
#
_symmetry.space_group_name_H-M   'P 1'
#
loop_
_entity.id
_entity.type
_entity.pdbx_description
1 polymer ?
#
loop_
_entity_poly.entity_id
_entity_poly.type
_entity_poly.pdbx_seq_one_letter_code
_entity_poly.pdbx_strand_id
1 'polypeptide(L)'
;MRLSRIFNGVERIDVEWTILGQRYRLPSMTLMVGALLAGVAIATVSSAWLGAAVAAPAAAAVIYANWRLNQMDQAGALGEITQLALLWRTARRPYITNTTRI
;
A
#
# COMPACT_ATOMS: atom_id res chain seq x y z
N MET A 1 6.15 -25.72 32.53
CA MET A 1 5.94 -24.28 32.31
C MET A 1 4.91 -24.12 31.19
N ARG A 2 3.71 -23.63 31.49
CA ARG A 2 2.69 -23.36 30.46
C ARG A 2 3.01 -22.00 29.85
N LEU A 3 3.21 -21.96 28.53
CA LEU A 3 3.32 -20.72 27.76
C LEU A 3 1.99 -19.96 27.88
N SER A 4 1.93 -19.02 28.83
CA SER A 4 0.85 -18.07 28.94
C SER A 4 0.93 -17.12 27.73
N ARG A 5 0.12 -17.36 26.70
CA ARG A 5 -0.23 -16.28 25.78
C ARG A 5 -1.06 -15.29 26.58
N ILE A 6 -0.45 -14.18 26.95
CA ILE A 6 -1.15 -13.01 27.48
C ILE A 6 -2.12 -12.60 26.37
N PHE A 7 -3.40 -12.94 26.57
CA PHE A 7 -4.48 -12.42 25.76
C PHE A 7 -4.63 -10.93 26.07
N ASN A 8 -3.74 -10.11 25.52
CA ASN A 8 -4.09 -8.72 25.29
C ASN A 8 -5.30 -8.77 24.36
N GLY A 9 -6.41 -8.14 24.75
CA GLY A 9 -7.62 -7.98 23.94
C GLY A 9 -7.37 -7.13 22.71
N VAL A 10 -6.46 -7.58 21.85
CA VAL A 10 -6.13 -6.97 20.58
C VAL A 10 -6.94 -7.70 19.54
N GLU A 11 -8.04 -7.09 19.12
CA GLU A 11 -8.92 -7.62 18.07
C GLU A 11 -8.15 -7.78 16.74
N ARG A 12 -7.04 -7.06 16.56
CA ARG A 12 -6.23 -7.07 15.34
C ARG A 12 -4.77 -6.69 15.60
N ILE A 13 -3.85 -7.61 15.35
CA ILE A 13 -2.40 -7.32 15.31
C ILE A 13 -2.06 -7.04 13.84
N ASP A 14 -2.12 -5.77 13.44
CA ASP A 14 -1.65 -5.36 12.12
C ASP A 14 -0.12 -5.24 12.16
N VAL A 15 0.56 -5.88 11.19
CA VAL A 15 2.02 -5.76 11.05
C VAL A 15 2.32 -4.50 10.27
N GLU A 16 2.98 -3.54 10.93
CA GLU A 16 3.29 -2.23 10.37
C GLU A 16 4.79 -1.95 10.44
N TRP A 17 5.33 -1.36 9.38
CA TRP A 17 6.70 -0.89 9.30
C TRP A 17 6.72 0.60 9.01
N THR A 18 7.53 1.36 9.72
CA THR A 18 7.69 2.79 9.45
C THR A 18 8.98 3.02 8.68
N ILE A 19 8.86 3.45 7.42
CA ILE A 19 9.99 3.74 6.53
C ILE A 19 9.79 5.14 5.97
N LEU A 20 10.80 6.01 6.10
CA LEU A 20 10.74 7.40 5.64
C LEU A 20 9.52 8.18 6.18
N GLY A 21 9.12 7.89 7.43
CA GLY A 21 7.96 8.53 8.07
C GLY A 21 6.60 8.06 7.55
N GLN A 22 6.56 7.09 6.63
CA GLN A 22 5.32 6.48 6.16
C GLN A 22 5.11 5.12 6.82
N ARG A 23 3.86 4.80 7.17
CA ARG A 23 3.49 3.46 7.65
C ARG A 23 3.27 2.61 6.41
N TYR A 24 3.94 1.47 6.35
CA TYR A 24 3.76 0.43 5.37
C TYR A 24 3.12 -0.76 6.08
N ARG A 25 2.01 -1.26 5.57
CA ARG A 25 1.41 -2.52 6.01
C ARG A 25 1.58 -3.56 4.90
N LEU A 26 1.13 -4.78 5.15
CA LEU A 26 1.40 -5.92 4.26
C LEU A 26 1.04 -5.66 2.78
N PRO A 27 -0.16 -5.18 2.43
CA PRO A 27 -0.49 -4.82 1.04
C PRO A 27 0.46 -3.82 0.39
N SER A 28 0.76 -2.67 1.01
CA SER A 28 1.67 -1.67 0.44
C SER A 28 3.11 -2.19 0.32
N MET A 29 3.58 -2.99 1.29
CA MET A 29 4.86 -3.69 1.20
C MET A 29 4.90 -4.68 0.04
N THR A 30 3.82 -5.46 -0.13
CA THR A 30 3.73 -6.46 -1.21
C THR A 30 3.78 -5.79 -2.58
N LEU A 31 3.11 -4.64 -2.74
CA LEU A 31 3.17 -3.85 -3.97
C LEU A 31 4.58 -3.30 -4.23
N MET A 32 5.28 -2.83 -3.19
CA MET A 32 6.65 -2.33 -3.32
C MET A 32 7.62 -3.43 -3.75
N VAL A 33 7.58 -4.58 -3.06
CA VAL A 33 8.42 -5.73 -3.40
C VAL A 33 8.10 -6.22 -4.81
N GLY A 34 6.82 -6.30 -5.18
CA GLY A 34 6.40 -6.66 -6.54
C GLY A 34 6.94 -5.71 -7.61
N ALA A 35 6.91 -4.40 -7.37
CA ALA A 35 7.46 -3.39 -8.28
C ALA A 35 8.97 -3.54 -8.48
N LEU A 36 9.72 -3.79 -7.40
CA LEU A 36 11.16 -4.01 -7.47
C LEU A 36 11.51 -5.32 -8.19
N LEU A 37 10.81 -6.41 -7.87
CA LEU A 37 11.01 -7.72 -8.52
C LEU A 37 10.69 -7.66 -10.01
N ALA A 38 9.64 -6.94 -10.42
CA ALA A 38 9.32 -6.73 -11.82
C ALA A 38 10.44 -5.99 -12.57
N GLY A 39 11.00 -4.94 -11.96
CA GLY A 39 12.14 -4.23 -12.55
C GLY A 39 13.39 -5.10 -12.66
N VAL A 40 13.68 -5.93 -11.65
CA VAL A 40 14.79 -6.89 -11.70
C VAL A 40 14.56 -7.93 -12.80
N ALA A 41 13.35 -8.49 -12.92
CA ALA A 41 13.03 -9.44 -13.97
C ALA A 41 13.26 -8.82 -15.37
N ILE A 42 12.79 -7.60 -15.59
CA ILE A 42 13.03 -6.86 -16.85
C ILE A 42 14.52 -6.59 -17.06
N ALA A 43 15.25 -6.24 -16.01
CA ALA A 43 16.70 -6.03 -16.08
C ALA A 43 17.44 -7.29 -16.55
N THR A 44 17.02 -8.47 -16.07
CA THR A 44 17.65 -9.75 -16.42
C THR A 44 17.34 -10.23 -17.84
N VAL A 45 16.15 -9.89 -18.37
CA VAL A 45 15.70 -10.37 -19.69
C VAL A 45 16.04 -9.40 -20.82
N SER A 46 16.11 -8.10 -20.53
CA SER A 46 16.27 -7.06 -21.55
C SER A 46 17.53 -6.23 -21.36
N SER A 47 17.54 -5.32 -20.39
CA SER A 47 18.71 -4.55 -19.99
C SER A 47 18.49 -3.90 -18.64
N ALA A 48 19.58 -3.68 -17.89
CA ALA A 48 19.54 -2.99 -16.60
C ALA A 48 18.88 -1.60 -16.68
N TRP A 49 19.11 -0.87 -17.78
CA TRP A 49 18.51 0.45 -18.00
C TRP A 49 17.00 0.40 -18.16
N LEU A 50 16.47 -0.57 -18.92
CA LEU A 50 15.02 -0.77 -19.03
C LEU A 50 14.40 -1.25 -17.72
N GLY A 51 15.08 -2.15 -17.01
CA GLY A 51 14.65 -2.60 -15.69
C GLY A 51 14.55 -1.44 -14.70
N ALA A 52 15.57 -0.58 -14.65
CA ALA A 52 15.57 0.62 -13.83
C ALA A 52 14.47 1.62 -14.26
N ALA A 53 14.29 1.83 -15.56
CA ALA A 53 13.26 2.70 -16.12
C ALA A 53 11.84 2.23 -15.80
N VAL A 54 11.63 0.94 -15.49
CA VAL A 54 10.32 0.41 -15.05
C VAL A 54 10.21 0.36 -13.53
N ALA A 55 11.24 -0.12 -12.82
CA ALA A 55 11.20 -0.21 -11.36
C ALA A 55 11.09 1.15 -10.68
N ALA A 56 11.82 2.17 -11.15
CA ALA A 56 11.82 3.50 -10.54
C ALA A 56 10.42 4.15 -10.54
N PRO A 57 9.72 4.28 -11.68
CA PRO A 57 8.37 4.83 -11.67
C PRO A 57 7.35 3.94 -10.96
N ALA A 58 7.49 2.60 -11.03
CA ALA A 58 6.60 1.70 -10.30
C ALA A 58 6.75 1.85 -8.77
N ALA A 59 7.99 1.90 -8.27
CA ALA A 59 8.28 2.15 -6.85
C ALA A 59 7.78 3.54 -6.43
N ALA A 60 8.01 4.58 -7.25
CA ALA A 60 7.50 5.92 -6.98
C ALA A 60 5.96 5.96 -6.90
N ALA A 61 5.27 5.23 -7.77
CA ALA A 61 3.80 5.10 -7.73
C ALA A 61 3.32 4.41 -6.44
N VAL A 62 4.02 3.37 -5.97
CA VAL A 62 3.70 2.71 -4.69
C VAL A 62 3.93 3.64 -3.50
N ILE A 63 5.05 4.38 -3.47
CA ILE A 63 5.32 5.38 -2.42
C ILE A 63 4.22 6.45 -2.41
N TYR A 64 3.84 6.96 -3.57
CA TYR A 64 2.77 7.96 -3.70
C TYR A 64 1.43 7.42 -3.21
N ALA A 65 1.06 6.20 -3.62
CA ALA A 65 -0.16 5.55 -3.16
C ALA A 65 -0.13 5.37 -1.63
N ASN A 66 0.97 4.86 -1.08
CA ASN A 66 1.12 4.65 0.36
C ASN A 66 1.02 5.96 1.16
N TRP A 67 1.60 7.04 0.63
CA TRP A 67 1.46 8.38 1.23
C TRP A 67 -0.01 8.83 1.26
N ARG A 68 -0.78 8.59 0.18
CA ARG A 68 -2.23 8.88 0.16
C ARG A 68 -3.00 8.04 1.18
N LEU A 69 -2.68 6.76 1.33
CA LEU A 69 -3.33 5.89 2.33
C LEU A 69 -3.10 6.41 3.75
N ASN A 70 -1.86 6.78 4.07
CA ASN A 70 -1.49 7.36 5.36
C ASN A 70 -2.21 8.68 5.66
N GLN A 71 -2.57 9.46 4.62
CA GLN A 71 -3.39 10.67 4.80
C GLN A 71 -4.87 10.37 5.00
N MET A 72 -5.40 9.31 4.38
CA MET A 72 -6.80 8.93 4.50
C MET A 72 -7.13 8.35 5.89
N ASP A 73 -6.15 7.78 6.58
CA ASP A 73 -6.36 7.14 7.86
C ASP A 73 -5.14 7.30 8.78
N GLN A 74 -5.07 8.45 9.43
CA GLN A 74 -4.02 8.74 10.41
C GLN A 74 -4.16 7.88 11.68
N ALA A 75 -5.39 7.45 12.01
CA ALA A 75 -5.69 6.65 13.20
C ALA A 75 -5.39 5.15 13.00
N GLY A 76 -5.26 4.70 11.75
CA GLY A 76 -5.03 3.30 11.41
C GLY A 76 -6.25 2.39 11.59
N ALA A 77 -7.46 2.97 11.66
CA ALA A 77 -8.71 2.26 11.94
C ALA A 77 -9.30 1.54 10.71
N LEU A 78 -8.90 1.92 9.49
CA LEU A 78 -9.35 1.29 8.25
C LEU A 78 -8.37 0.21 7.78
N GLY A 79 -8.90 -0.90 7.25
CA GLY A 79 -8.07 -1.90 6.58
C GLY A 79 -7.44 -1.36 5.30
N GLU A 80 -6.14 -1.62 5.10
CA GLU A 80 -5.36 -1.05 3.98
C GLU A 80 -5.89 -1.49 2.59
N ILE A 81 -6.43 -2.71 2.48
CA ILE A 81 -7.07 -3.19 1.23
C ILE A 81 -8.29 -2.31 0.88
N THR A 82 -9.10 -1.95 1.88
CA THR A 82 -10.27 -1.09 1.67
C THR A 82 -9.83 0.30 1.23
N GLN A 83 -8.78 0.84 1.84
CA GLN A 83 -8.23 2.14 1.46
C GLN A 83 -7.65 2.14 0.04
N LEU A 84 -6.93 1.08 -0.36
CA LEU A 84 -6.45 0.89 -1.73
C LEU A 84 -7.61 0.81 -2.73
N ALA A 85 -8.68 0.07 -2.38
CA ALA A 85 -9.87 -0.03 -3.22
C ALA A 85 -10.61 1.31 -3.36
N LEU A 86 -10.68 2.10 -2.28
CA LEU A 86 -11.22 3.46 -2.30
C LEU A 86 -10.37 4.36 -3.20
N LEU A 87 -9.05 4.36 -3.01
CA LEU A 87 -8.11 5.13 -3.83
C LEU A 87 -8.28 4.79 -5.32
N TRP A 88 -8.39 3.50 -5.66
CA TRP A 88 -8.64 3.04 -7.01
C TRP A 88 -9.99 3.48 -7.57
N ARG A 89 -11.06 3.40 -6.76
CA ARG A 89 -12.40 3.85 -7.15
C ARG A 89 -12.41 5.36 -7.39
N THR A 90 -11.80 6.15 -6.52
CA THR A 90 -11.68 7.60 -6.65
C THR A 90 -10.87 7.99 -7.88
N ALA A 91 -9.79 7.27 -8.18
CA ALA A 91 -9.01 7.50 -9.40
C ALA A 91 -9.82 7.24 -10.68
N ARG A 92 -10.70 6.24 -10.68
CA ARG A 92 -11.57 5.90 -11.83
C ARG A 92 -12.83 6.75 -11.94
N ARG A 93 -13.38 7.18 -10.81
CA ARG A 93 -14.61 7.97 -10.71
C ARG A 93 -14.39 9.09 -9.68
N PRO A 94 -13.78 10.21 -10.08
CA PRO A 94 -13.42 11.30 -9.17
C PRO A 94 -14.63 12.12 -8.70
N TYR A 95 -15.79 11.96 -9.34
CA TYR A 95 -17.02 12.67 -8.99
C TYR A 95 -18.05 11.73 -8.40
N ILE A 96 -18.43 11.99 -7.16
CA ILE A 96 -19.67 11.48 -6.57
C ILE A 96 -20.66 12.64 -6.65
N THR A 97 -21.54 12.61 -7.65
CA THR A 97 -22.63 13.58 -7.72
C THR A 97 -23.63 13.23 -6.63
N ASN A 98 -23.60 13.99 -5.53
CA ASN A 98 -24.59 13.92 -4.46
C ASN A 98 -25.86 14.70 -4.89
N THR A 99 -26.40 14.36 -6.06
CA THR A 99 -27.73 14.85 -6.47
C THR A 99 -28.76 13.92 -5.86
N THR A 100 -29.08 14.17 -4.60
CA THR A 100 -30.35 13.76 -4.00
C THR A 100 -31.46 14.46 -4.78
N ARG A 101 -31.97 13.84 -5.86
CA ARG A 101 -33.32 14.12 -6.33
C ARG A 101 -34.24 13.27 -5.47
N ILE A 102 -34.82 13.93 -4.46
CA ILE A 102 -36.02 13.46 -3.76
C ILE A 102 -37.20 13.67 -4.72
#